data_AF-U1NK07-F1
#
_entry.id   AF-U1NK07-F1
#
_cell.length_a   1.000
_cell.length_b   1.000
_cell.length_c   1.000
_cell.angle_alpha   90.00
_cell.angle_beta   90.00
_cell.angle_gamma   90.00
#
_symmetry.space_group_name_H-M   'P 1'
#
loop_
_entity.id
_entity.type
_entity.pdbx_description
1 polymer ?
#
loop_
_entity_poly.entity_id
_entity_poly.type
_entity_poly.pdbx_seq_one_letter_code
_entity_poly.pdbx_strand_id
1 'polypeptide(L)'
;MPAKTPVEQSDSIAADSYAAVRSVFPDADEHTAYGEDVATEIFETVDKVDASAIAYRSRGGNRLLQFLSGDISLKLVTNTICPVIALPVEDGT
;
A
#
# COMPACT_ATOMS: atom_id res chain seq x y z
N MET A 1 -14.32 21.28 4.29
CA MET A 1 -13.97 20.83 2.92
C MET A 1 -14.85 19.63 2.61
N PRO A 2 -15.49 19.52 1.44
CA PRO A 2 -16.22 18.30 1.12
C PRO A 2 -15.21 17.17 0.91
N ALA A 3 -15.46 16.05 1.55
CA ALA A 3 -14.58 14.91 1.62
C ALA A 3 -14.54 14.10 0.33
N LYS A 4 -13.45 13.34 0.27
CA LYS A 4 -12.99 12.25 -0.60
C LYS A 4 -14.08 11.54 -1.42
N THR A 5 -13.67 11.13 -2.62
CA THR A 5 -14.32 10.24 -3.61
C THR A 5 -15.40 9.32 -3.02
N PRO A 6 -16.59 9.19 -3.67
CA PRO A 6 -17.65 8.28 -3.22
C PRO A 6 -17.10 6.88 -2.99
N VAL A 7 -17.48 6.28 -1.86
CA VAL A 7 -16.95 5.00 -1.36
C VAL A 7 -17.13 3.89 -2.39
N GLU A 8 -18.25 3.89 -3.13
CA GLU A 8 -18.53 2.91 -4.19
C GLU A 8 -17.49 2.90 -5.33
N GLN A 9 -16.89 4.05 -5.66
CA GLN A 9 -15.82 4.09 -6.68
C GLN A 9 -14.52 3.48 -6.16
N SER A 10 -14.30 3.53 -4.85
CA SER A 10 -13.09 2.99 -4.23
C SER A 10 -13.16 1.48 -4.12
N ASP A 11 -14.35 0.91 -3.88
CA ASP A 11 -14.57 -0.53 -3.81
C ASP A 11 -14.39 -1.22 -5.18
N SER A 12 -14.88 -0.61 -6.26
CA SER A 12 -14.65 -1.14 -7.62
C SER A 12 -13.16 -1.16 -7.99
N ILE A 13 -12.42 -0.09 -7.65
CA ILE A 13 -10.97 -0.02 -7.92
C ILE A 13 -10.20 -1.04 -7.06
N ALA A 14 -10.63 -1.26 -5.82
CA ALA A 14 -10.05 -2.29 -4.97
C ALA A 14 -10.28 -3.69 -5.55
N ALA A 15 -11.50 -3.99 -6.00
CA ALA A 15 -11.84 -5.27 -6.63
C ALA A 15 -11.01 -5.53 -7.90
N ASP A 16 -10.89 -4.53 -8.78
CA ASP A 16 -10.06 -4.65 -9.98
C ASP A 16 -8.58 -4.90 -9.64
N SER A 17 -8.10 -4.26 -8.56
CA SER A 17 -6.72 -4.44 -8.08
C SER A 17 -6.50 -5.86 -7.54
N TYR A 18 -7.42 -6.39 -6.74
CA TYR A 18 -7.35 -7.77 -6.26
C TYR A 18 -7.42 -8.78 -7.40
N ALA A 19 -8.30 -8.57 -8.38
CA ALA A 19 -8.42 -9.42 -9.55
C ALA A 19 -7.12 -9.45 -10.36
N ALA A 20 -6.45 -8.30 -10.54
CA ALA A 20 -5.17 -8.22 -11.23
C ALA A 20 -4.06 -9.00 -10.50
N VAL A 21 -4.00 -8.91 -9.17
CA VAL A 21 -3.02 -9.67 -8.36
C VAL A 21 -3.31 -11.17 -8.42
N ARG A 22 -4.56 -11.59 -8.22
CA ARG A 22 -4.97 -13.00 -8.25
C ARG A 22 -4.79 -13.65 -9.63
N SER A 23 -4.81 -12.86 -10.71
CA SER A 23 -4.47 -13.34 -12.06
C SER A 23 -3.04 -13.93 -12.14
N VAL A 24 -2.11 -13.38 -11.37
CA VAL A 24 -0.70 -13.83 -11.32
C VAL A 24 -0.43 -14.72 -10.11
N PHE A 25 -1.07 -14.45 -8.98
CA PHE A 25 -0.94 -15.17 -7.71
C PHE A 25 -2.32 -15.69 -7.25
N PRO A 26 -2.80 -16.83 -7.78
CA PRO A 26 -4.17 -17.31 -7.54
C PRO A 26 -4.50 -17.53 -6.06
N ASP A 27 -3.51 -17.94 -5.28
CA ASP A 27 -3.63 -18.26 -3.85
C ASP A 27 -3.39 -17.03 -2.95
N ALA A 28 -3.32 -15.82 -3.51
CA ALA A 28 -3.12 -14.61 -2.72
C ALA A 28 -4.35 -14.30 -1.85
N ASP A 29 -4.10 -14.13 -0.54
CA ASP A 29 -5.09 -13.61 0.41
C ASP A 29 -5.29 -12.10 0.21
N GLU A 30 -6.44 -11.60 0.68
CA GLU A 30 -6.81 -10.19 0.58
C GLU A 30 -7.06 -9.57 1.96
N HIS A 31 -6.60 -8.34 2.13
CA HIS A 31 -6.90 -7.53 3.29
C HIS A 31 -7.20 -6.11 2.83
N THR A 32 -8.38 -5.60 3.21
CA THR A 32 -8.78 -4.21 2.96
C THR A 32 -8.84 -3.49 4.30
N ALA A 33 -8.16 -2.36 4.39
CA ALA A 33 -8.11 -1.54 5.58
C ALA A 33 -8.50 -0.10 5.24
N TYR A 34 -9.28 0.53 6.12
CA TYR A 34 -9.89 1.84 5.89
C TYR A 34 -9.35 2.85 6.89
N GLY A 35 -8.63 3.85 6.39
CA GLY A 35 -8.03 4.90 7.22
C GLY A 35 -7.92 6.23 6.50
N GLU A 36 -7.75 7.31 7.26
CA GLU A 36 -7.52 8.63 6.68
C GLU A 36 -6.11 8.76 6.08
N ASP A 37 -5.14 8.08 6.68
CA ASP A 37 -3.74 7.97 6.29
C ASP A 37 -3.43 6.53 5.85
N VAL A 38 -3.18 6.37 4.55
CA VAL A 38 -2.93 5.06 3.92
C VAL A 38 -1.62 4.43 4.42
N ALA A 39 -0.57 5.23 4.68
CA ALA A 39 0.71 4.69 5.10
C ALA A 39 0.62 4.12 6.52
N THR A 40 -0.05 4.84 7.41
CA THR A 40 -0.30 4.36 8.79
C THR A 40 -1.07 3.05 8.77
N GLU A 41 -2.15 2.97 7.98
CA GLU A 41 -2.97 1.76 7.91
C GLU A 41 -2.23 0.56 7.31
N ILE A 42 -1.38 0.77 6.30
CA ILE A 42 -0.51 -0.29 5.75
C ILE A 42 0.41 -0.85 6.83
N PHE A 43 1.05 0.00 7.64
CA PHE A 43 1.94 -0.46 8.69
C PHE A 43 1.20 -1.21 9.80
N GLU A 44 0.03 -0.72 10.23
CA GLU A 44 -0.81 -1.43 11.19
C GLU A 44 -1.31 -2.77 10.66
N THR A 45 -1.42 -2.92 9.34
CA THR A 45 -1.80 -4.17 8.70
C THR A 45 -0.68 -5.21 8.73
N VAL A 46 0.60 -4.79 8.70
CA VAL A 46 1.73 -5.73 8.67
C VAL A 46 1.66 -6.75 9.80
N ASP A 47 1.44 -6.29 11.03
CA ASP A 47 1.34 -7.18 12.19
C ASP A 47 0.08 -8.05 12.15
N LYS A 48 -1.02 -7.54 11.57
CA LYS A 48 -2.29 -8.27 11.45
C LYS A 48 -2.19 -9.44 10.46
N VAL A 49 -1.37 -9.30 9.41
CA VAL A 49 -1.20 -10.30 8.35
C VAL A 49 0.13 -11.06 8.44
N ASP A 50 0.92 -10.82 9.50
CA ASP A 50 2.26 -11.39 9.68
C ASP A 50 3.17 -11.18 8.44
N ALA A 51 3.11 -9.97 7.84
CA ALA A 51 3.83 -9.69 6.61
C ALA A 51 5.34 -9.59 6.86
N SER A 52 6.10 -10.41 6.12
CA SER A 52 7.57 -10.39 6.17
C SER A 52 8.19 -9.25 5.36
N ALA A 53 7.44 -8.62 4.44
CA ALA A 53 7.88 -7.48 3.63
C ALA A 53 6.66 -6.74 3.02
N ILE A 54 6.84 -5.46 2.72
CA ILE A 54 5.89 -4.65 1.94
C ILE A 54 6.50 -4.39 0.56
N ALA A 55 5.78 -4.73 -0.52
CA ALA A 55 6.13 -4.33 -1.88
C ALA A 55 5.05 -3.41 -2.45
N TYR A 56 5.44 -2.30 -3.08
CA TYR A 56 4.49 -1.36 -3.67
C TYR A 56 5.00 -0.76 -4.98
N ARG A 57 4.07 -0.35 -5.85
CA ARG A 57 4.37 0.41 -7.07
C ARG A 57 3.75 1.80 -6.97
N SER A 58 4.56 2.83 -7.11
CA SER A 58 4.04 4.21 -7.13
C SER A 58 3.27 4.48 -8.42
N ARG A 59 2.09 5.08 -8.32
CA ARG A 59 1.34 5.58 -9.49
C ARG A 59 1.93 6.91 -9.95
N GLY A 60 3.12 6.91 -10.53
CA GLY A 60 3.77 8.04 -11.23
C GLY A 60 4.00 9.36 -10.47
N GLY A 61 3.40 9.54 -9.30
CA GLY A 61 3.46 10.73 -8.47
C GLY A 61 4.35 10.48 -7.27
N ASN A 62 5.35 11.34 -7.09
CA ASN A 62 6.38 11.27 -6.05
C ASN A 62 5.85 11.33 -4.58
N ARG A 63 4.52 11.32 -4.38
CA ARG A 63 3.86 11.48 -3.07
C ARG A 63 4.13 10.32 -2.12
N LEU A 64 3.98 9.07 -2.55
CA LEU A 64 4.21 7.91 -1.67
C LEU A 64 5.68 7.81 -1.22
N LEU A 65 6.62 8.07 -2.13
CA LEU A 65 8.05 8.15 -1.80
C LEU A 65 8.40 9.32 -0.84
N GLN A 66 7.73 10.47 -1.00
CA GLN A 66 7.88 11.61 -0.09
C GLN A 66 7.29 11.33 1.30
N PHE A 67 6.16 10.62 1.39
CA PHE A 67 5.58 10.19 2.67
C PHE A 67 6.49 9.20 3.41
N LEU A 68 7.15 8.29 2.70
CA LEU A 68 8.16 7.40 3.28
C LEU A 68 9.44 8.12 3.73
N SER A 69 9.68 9.34 3.22
CA SER A 69 10.86 10.14 3.55
C SER A 69 10.65 11.11 4.72
N GLY A 70 9.42 11.33 5.18
CA GLY A 70 9.08 12.24 6.28
C GLY A 70 8.46 11.51 7.47
N ASP A 71 9.00 11.74 8.67
CA ASP A 71 8.62 11.12 9.97
C ASP A 71 8.89 9.61 10.14
N ILE A 72 8.96 8.84 9.05
CA ILE A 72 9.18 7.38 9.09
C ILE A 72 10.64 7.01 9.43
N SER A 73 11.63 7.83 9.07
CA SER A 73 13.04 7.59 9.42
C SER A 73 13.30 7.53 10.93
N LEU A 74 12.51 8.23 11.75
CA LEU A 74 12.64 8.20 13.22
C LEU A 74 11.92 6.99 13.84
N LYS A 75 10.79 6.57 13.24
CA LYS A 75 10.06 5.35 13.65
C LYS A 75 10.79 4.06 13.26
N LEU A 76 11.48 4.04 12.11
CA LEU A 76 12.25 2.90 11.59
C LEU A 76 13.44 2.49 12.47
N VAL A 77 14.01 3.41 13.25
CA VAL A 77 15.15 3.12 14.13
C VAL A 77 14.71 2.47 15.46
N THR A 78 13.41 2.54 15.79
CA THR A 78 12.92 2.12 17.11
C THR A 78 12.09 0.82 17.08
N ASN A 79 11.49 0.44 15.95
CA ASN A 79 10.88 -0.87 15.73
C ASN A 79 10.92 -1.22 14.24
N THR A 80 11.78 -2.15 13.84
CA THR A 80 11.83 -2.64 12.46
C THR A 80 10.64 -3.55 12.20
N ILE A 81 9.60 -3.02 11.55
CA ILE A 81 8.35 -3.76 11.29
C ILE A 81 8.51 -4.76 10.13
N CYS A 82 9.07 -4.37 8.97
CA CYS A 82 9.57 -5.27 7.91
C CYS A 82 10.25 -4.46 6.77
N PRO A 83 11.00 -5.08 5.85
CA PRO A 83 11.53 -4.41 4.66
C PRO A 83 10.43 -3.83 3.76
N VAL A 84 10.65 -2.62 3.22
CA VAL A 84 9.76 -1.96 2.25
C VAL A 84 10.46 -1.83 0.89
N ILE A 85 9.84 -2.36 -0.16
CA ILE A 85 10.40 -2.46 -1.51
C ILE A 85 9.54 -1.65 -2.48
N ALA A 86 10.13 -0.64 -3.12
CA ALA A 86 9.52 0.07 -4.23
C ALA A 86 9.78 -0.68 -5.54
N LEU A 87 8.73 -1.19 -6.17
CA LEU A 87 8.81 -1.87 -7.46
C LEU A 87 8.96 -0.83 -8.59
N PRO A 88 9.86 -1.09 -9.56
CA PRO A 88 10.03 -0.19 -10.70
C PRO A 88 8.75 -0.09 -11.52
N VAL A 89 8.54 1.07 -12.13
CA VAL A 89 7.55 1.21 -13.19
C VAL A 89 8.20 0.62 -14.43
N GLU A 90 7.73 -0.55 -14.88
CA GLU A 90 8.02 -0.95 -16.26
C GLU A 90 7.35 0.07 -17.18
N ASP A 91 8.15 0.95 -17.79
CA ASP A 91 7.73 1.70 -18.97
C ASP A 91 7.55 0.66 -20.06
N GLY A 92 6.29 0.25 -20.28
CA GLY A 92 5.95 -0.70 -21.33
C GLY A 92 6.55 -0.23 -22.65
N THR A 93 7.49 -1.02 -23.18
CA THR A 93 7.96 -0.91 -24.56
C THR A 93 7.01 -1.67 -25.46
#